data_AF-A0A1V5NGP6-F1
#
_entry.id   AF-A0A1V5NGP6-F1
#
_cell.length_a   1.000
_cell.length_b   1.000
_cell.length_c   1.000
_cell.angle_alpha   90.00
_cell.angle_beta   90.00
_cell.angle_gamma   90.00
#
_symmetry.space_group_name_H-M   'P 1'
#
loop_
_entity.id
_entity.type
_entity.pdbx_description
1 polymer ?
#
loop_
_entity_poly.entity_id
_entity_poly.type
_entity_poly.pdbx_seq_one_letter_code
_entity_poly.pdbx_strand_id
1 'polypeptide(L)'
;MLYEPDPSISAAAADALGRIGDPRGIEPLLEITHRNDIRLLQEIEASGFSRDAVSKSTRKDTEKAEGSESRDLAVIPEVNPFKYRELTVFKIDLLPKEYFQADGTPIPRRDLVMKGLKDNDQQLRKMAAKAAIGIHDPEVIPTLVEALQNPYEVESVRYLAAEALGDSGDERAGTPLLKALKDENVAVRYSAAAALSNMRDEKTVGALIDALNDDNEFVRSSVAYALGTIGDRRAMEALLGKIDDGSEVVRFSVGKALGGLGGEEIIGELDRRLDTANDRFKRALIDVVSQIKNESAVQLLRKALRDPDSETCYKASLALMNVDDVDVLDDLIEASRRLDQELITWFQNQDKLGNIPPLEPSPGPTKPKERQGGDASSKFSSLQSELGGGDSIEKLEAALRHESPNVRGCAANALGDFVGMEAGVLLLEALNDKHEYVRSCAVAALGKRRDPETLDNLLKLQDPSEDVRYSIAKALPVFGRKAEIFFALNKMMESDPSRDVRRAARMSLDQMKKESEAEEAQNEVRNV
;
A
#
# COMPACT_ATOMS: atom_id res chain seq x y z
N MET A 1 -29.60 6.40 6.53
CA MET A 1 -29.11 6.12 5.17
C MET A 1 -28.87 4.62 5.13
N LEU A 2 -29.74 3.87 4.45
CA LEU A 2 -29.62 2.43 4.31
C LEU A 2 -28.52 2.18 3.26
N TYR A 3 -27.43 1.59 3.74
CA TYR A 3 -26.20 1.28 3.03
C TYR A 3 -26.47 0.32 1.87
N GLU A 4 -25.96 0.66 0.67
CA GLU A 4 -25.86 -0.24 -0.48
C GLU A 4 -24.69 -1.20 -0.20
N PRO A 5 -24.87 -2.53 -0.25
CA PRO A 5 -23.73 -3.43 -0.06
C PRO A 5 -22.76 -3.28 -1.23
N ASP A 6 -21.51 -3.00 -0.91
CA ASP A 6 -20.48 -2.61 -1.89
C ASP A 6 -20.08 -3.83 -2.77
N PRO A 7 -20.23 -3.75 -4.12
CA PRO A 7 -19.83 -4.81 -5.04
C PRO A 7 -18.33 -5.19 -5.00
N SER A 8 -17.48 -4.33 -4.44
CA SER A 8 -16.05 -4.58 -4.27
C SER A 8 -15.73 -5.63 -3.19
N ILE A 9 -16.70 -5.97 -2.34
CA ILE A 9 -16.58 -6.97 -1.27
C ILE A 9 -16.52 -8.40 -1.83
N SER A 10 -17.44 -8.74 -2.72
CA SER A 10 -17.47 -10.04 -3.41
C SER A 10 -16.25 -10.22 -4.31
N ALA A 11 -15.75 -9.14 -4.91
CA ALA A 11 -14.52 -9.15 -5.71
C ALA A 11 -13.27 -9.37 -4.85
N ALA A 12 -13.19 -8.77 -3.67
CA ALA A 12 -12.09 -8.97 -2.72
C ALA A 12 -12.09 -10.39 -2.12
N ALA A 13 -13.27 -10.91 -1.76
CA ALA A 13 -13.42 -12.30 -1.34
C ALA A 13 -13.03 -13.26 -2.47
N ALA A 14 -13.47 -13.00 -3.70
CA ALA A 14 -13.12 -13.82 -4.85
C ALA A 14 -11.61 -13.74 -5.22
N ASP A 15 -10.97 -12.59 -5.08
CA ASP A 15 -9.51 -12.48 -5.28
C ASP A 15 -8.72 -13.23 -4.20
N ALA A 16 -9.16 -13.17 -2.93
CA ALA A 16 -8.58 -13.94 -1.83
C ALA A 16 -8.67 -15.46 -2.05
N LEU A 17 -9.86 -15.93 -2.38
CA LEU A 17 -10.14 -17.34 -2.65
C LEU A 17 -9.33 -17.83 -3.87
N GLY A 18 -9.18 -17.00 -4.90
CA GLY A 18 -8.43 -17.32 -6.12
C GLY A 18 -6.92 -17.42 -5.91
N ARG A 19 -6.35 -16.71 -4.92
CA ARG A 19 -4.90 -16.71 -4.64
C ARG A 19 -4.40 -17.95 -3.88
N ILE A 20 -5.26 -18.55 -3.05
CA ILE A 20 -4.92 -19.67 -2.17
C ILE A 20 -4.76 -20.99 -2.96
N GLY A 21 -5.28 -21.06 -4.19
CA GLY A 21 -5.06 -22.20 -5.09
C GLY A 21 -5.66 -23.52 -4.61
N ASP A 22 -6.57 -23.49 -3.63
CA ASP A 22 -7.22 -24.69 -3.08
C ASP A 22 -8.42 -25.09 -3.96
N PRO A 23 -8.46 -26.31 -4.52
CA PRO A 23 -9.59 -26.81 -5.30
C PRO A 23 -10.95 -26.75 -4.58
N ARG A 24 -10.97 -26.75 -3.24
CA ARG A 24 -12.20 -26.61 -2.43
C ARG A 24 -12.82 -25.22 -2.52
N GLY A 25 -12.02 -24.20 -2.84
CA GLY A 25 -12.46 -22.81 -2.99
C GLY A 25 -13.10 -22.50 -4.35
N ILE A 26 -12.97 -23.38 -5.35
CA ILE A 26 -13.45 -23.16 -6.73
C ILE A 26 -14.98 -23.04 -6.81
N GLU A 27 -15.73 -23.91 -6.12
CA GLU A 27 -17.20 -23.88 -6.20
C GLU A 27 -17.79 -22.61 -5.54
N PRO A 28 -17.36 -22.21 -4.33
CA PRO A 28 -17.75 -20.92 -3.76
C PRO A 28 -17.32 -19.70 -4.59
N LEU A 29 -16.12 -19.73 -5.17
CA LEU A 29 -15.62 -18.68 -6.08
C LEU A 29 -16.56 -18.44 -7.25
N LEU A 30 -17.00 -19.52 -7.90
CA LEU A 30 -17.95 -19.45 -9.00
C LEU A 30 -19.28 -18.91 -8.48
N GLU A 31 -19.82 -19.47 -7.39
CA GLU A 31 -21.08 -19.05 -6.75
C GLU A 31 -21.15 -17.54 -6.46
N ILE A 32 -20.09 -16.97 -5.86
CA ILE A 32 -19.98 -15.55 -5.48
C ILE A 32 -19.86 -14.64 -6.72
N THR A 33 -19.15 -15.08 -7.75
CA THR A 33 -18.90 -14.27 -8.96
C THR A 33 -20.10 -14.23 -9.92
N HIS A 34 -21.07 -15.14 -9.77
CA HIS A 34 -22.23 -15.23 -10.65
C HIS A 34 -23.26 -14.09 -10.52
N ARG A 35 -23.22 -13.23 -9.48
CA ARG A 35 -24.41 -12.42 -9.12
C ARG A 35 -24.31 -10.89 -9.07
N ASN A 36 -23.15 -10.28 -9.31
CA ASN A 36 -23.05 -8.81 -9.33
C ASN A 36 -23.31 -8.15 -10.70
N ASP A 37 -23.43 -8.92 -11.78
CA ASP A 37 -23.39 -8.34 -13.14
C ASP A 37 -24.75 -8.15 -13.81
N ILE A 38 -25.82 -8.85 -13.43
CA ILE A 38 -27.07 -8.76 -14.23
C ILE A 38 -27.70 -7.35 -14.13
N ARG A 39 -27.68 -6.72 -12.94
CA ARG A 39 -28.20 -5.34 -12.77
C ARG A 39 -27.17 -4.27 -13.14
N LEU A 40 -25.88 -4.44 -12.84
CA LEU A 40 -24.83 -3.47 -13.21
C LEU A 40 -24.67 -3.38 -14.74
N LEU A 41 -24.71 -4.50 -15.46
CA LEU A 41 -24.67 -4.50 -16.93
C LEU A 41 -25.94 -3.84 -17.52
N GLN A 42 -27.12 -4.07 -16.92
CA GLN A 42 -28.37 -3.42 -17.33
C GLN A 42 -28.36 -1.90 -17.06
N GLU A 43 -27.76 -1.44 -15.95
CA GLU A 43 -27.64 -0.02 -15.63
C GLU A 43 -26.58 0.70 -16.47
N ILE A 44 -25.47 0.02 -16.81
CA ILE A 44 -24.44 0.54 -17.73
C ILE A 44 -24.99 0.66 -19.16
N GLU A 45 -25.79 -0.32 -19.62
CA GLU A 45 -26.47 -0.24 -20.92
C GLU A 45 -27.60 0.81 -20.93
N ALA A 46 -28.32 0.99 -19.82
CA ALA A 46 -29.41 1.96 -19.72
C ALA A 46 -28.95 3.42 -19.52
N SER A 47 -27.76 3.66 -18.97
CA SER A 47 -27.29 5.00 -18.59
C SER A 47 -26.52 5.77 -19.68
N GLY A 48 -26.27 5.17 -20.85
CA GLY A 48 -25.73 5.91 -22.01
C GLY A 48 -24.44 6.70 -21.73
N PHE A 49 -23.53 6.14 -20.93
CA PHE A 49 -22.30 6.81 -20.49
C PHE A 49 -21.32 7.04 -21.66
N SER A 50 -21.32 8.26 -22.20
CA SER A 50 -20.28 8.75 -23.10
C SER A 50 -18.99 9.08 -22.32
N ARG A 51 -17.85 8.59 -22.82
CA ARG A 51 -16.49 8.67 -22.24
C ARG A 51 -15.89 10.08 -22.04
N ASP A 52 -16.65 11.16 -22.26
CA ASP A 52 -16.09 12.52 -22.34
C ASP A 52 -16.06 13.31 -21.01
N ALA A 53 -16.70 12.84 -19.94
CA ALA A 53 -16.93 13.67 -18.74
C ALA A 53 -15.77 13.72 -17.73
N VAL A 54 -14.78 12.82 -17.78
CA VAL A 54 -13.67 12.79 -16.80
C VAL A 54 -12.46 13.65 -17.22
N SER A 55 -12.40 14.09 -18.49
CA SER A 55 -11.24 14.84 -19.02
C SER A 55 -11.21 16.35 -18.71
N LYS A 56 -12.25 16.91 -18.08
CA LYS A 56 -12.40 18.37 -17.91
C LYS A 56 -12.15 18.92 -16.50
N SER A 57 -11.86 18.08 -15.51
CA SER A 57 -11.66 18.56 -14.12
C SER A 57 -10.20 18.83 -13.72
N THR A 58 -9.21 18.51 -14.57
CA THR A 58 -7.78 18.58 -14.18
C THR A 58 -6.90 19.39 -15.15
N ARG A 59 -7.50 20.26 -15.98
CA ARG A 59 -6.79 21.04 -17.02
C ARG A 59 -6.79 22.56 -16.83
N LYS A 60 -6.84 23.03 -15.59
CA LYS A 60 -6.44 24.40 -15.25
C LYS A 60 -5.35 24.31 -14.18
N ASP A 61 -4.26 25.03 -14.42
CA ASP A 61 -3.16 25.29 -13.48
C ASP A 61 -1.87 24.47 -13.64
N THR A 62 -1.46 24.14 -14.87
CA THR A 62 -0.03 23.88 -15.18
C THR A 62 0.32 24.24 -16.63
N GLU A 63 0.17 25.50 -17.02
CA GLU A 63 0.86 26.07 -18.20
C GLU A 63 1.32 27.48 -17.86
N LYS A 64 2.52 27.58 -17.31
CA LYS A 64 3.38 28.78 -17.40
C LYS A 64 4.81 28.40 -17.02
N ALA A 65 5.71 28.61 -17.98
CA ALA A 65 7.17 28.70 -17.89
C ALA A 65 7.98 27.52 -18.47
N GLU A 66 8.03 27.46 -19.81
CA GLU A 66 9.26 27.10 -20.53
C GLU A 66 9.46 28.09 -21.69
N GLY A 67 10.65 28.68 -21.80
CA GLY A 67 11.04 29.50 -22.95
C GLY A 67 12.30 30.35 -22.75
N SER A 68 13.32 30.02 -23.56
CA SER A 68 14.53 30.77 -23.93
C SER A 68 15.70 30.79 -22.94
N GLU A 69 16.99 30.69 -23.32
CA GLU A 69 17.68 30.65 -24.61
C GLU A 69 19.16 30.26 -24.39
N SER A 70 19.78 29.69 -25.43
CA SER A 70 21.18 29.24 -25.51
C SER A 70 22.11 30.27 -26.17
N ARG A 71 23.41 30.33 -25.80
CA ARG A 71 24.58 30.64 -26.67
C ARG A 71 25.96 30.51 -25.96
N ASP A 72 26.81 29.60 -26.46
CA ASP A 72 28.24 29.72 -26.89
C ASP A 72 29.25 30.53 -26.03
N LEU A 73 30.51 30.15 -25.74
CA LEU A 73 31.57 29.35 -26.42
C LEU A 73 32.80 29.15 -25.46
N ALA A 74 33.64 28.14 -25.74
CA ALA A 74 35.13 28.06 -25.60
C ALA A 74 35.74 26.86 -24.82
N VAL A 75 36.96 26.49 -25.24
CA VAL A 75 37.63 25.17 -25.23
C VAL A 75 38.63 24.96 -24.06
N ILE A 76 38.72 23.68 -23.63
CA ILE A 76 39.51 22.88 -22.63
C ILE A 76 41.00 23.27 -22.38
N PRO A 77 41.64 22.92 -21.22
CA PRO A 77 42.17 21.55 -21.02
C PRO A 77 42.09 20.94 -19.59
N GLU A 78 42.22 19.61 -19.59
CA GLU A 78 42.38 18.59 -18.55
C GLU A 78 42.88 19.01 -17.14
N VAL A 79 42.23 18.45 -16.12
CA VAL A 79 42.75 17.61 -15.01
C VAL A 79 41.85 17.81 -13.78
N ASN A 80 41.10 16.79 -13.38
CA ASN A 80 40.71 16.65 -11.98
C ASN A 80 40.83 15.17 -11.53
N PRO A 81 41.90 14.81 -10.79
CA PRO A 81 42.11 13.47 -10.29
C PRO A 81 41.49 13.23 -8.90
N PHE A 82 40.66 14.13 -8.38
CA PHE A 82 40.06 13.97 -7.05
C PHE A 82 38.54 13.84 -7.10
N LYS A 83 38.09 12.59 -6.93
CA LYS A 83 36.78 12.21 -6.41
C LYS A 83 36.46 13.06 -5.16
N TYR A 84 35.49 13.96 -5.25
CA TYR A 84 34.73 14.41 -4.10
C TYR A 84 33.24 14.22 -4.41
N ARG A 85 32.66 13.16 -3.85
CA ARG A 85 31.23 12.83 -3.97
C ARG A 85 30.40 13.42 -2.82
N GLU A 86 30.94 14.38 -2.06
CA GLU A 86 30.24 15.04 -0.96
C GLU A 86 30.57 16.54 -0.98
N LEU A 87 29.74 17.35 -1.65
CA LEU A 87 29.56 18.80 -1.43
C LEU A 87 28.48 19.39 -2.35
N THR A 88 27.50 18.60 -2.81
CA THR A 88 26.47 19.06 -3.75
C THR A 88 25.49 20.07 -3.14
N VAL A 89 25.56 20.33 -1.83
CA VAL A 89 24.69 21.29 -1.12
C VAL A 89 25.25 22.71 -1.17
N PHE A 90 26.58 22.90 -1.19
CA PHE A 90 27.22 24.19 -1.43
C PHE A 90 27.78 24.19 -2.84
N LYS A 91 27.22 24.97 -3.75
CA LYS A 91 27.96 25.32 -4.97
C LYS A 91 29.21 26.07 -4.51
N ILE A 92 30.35 25.40 -4.46
CA ILE A 92 31.62 25.93 -3.92
C ILE A 92 31.94 27.26 -4.58
N ASP A 93 31.62 27.41 -5.87
CA ASP A 93 31.81 28.62 -6.67
C ASP A 93 30.98 29.84 -6.22
N LEU A 94 29.96 29.63 -5.38
CA LEU A 94 29.08 30.69 -4.86
C LEU A 94 29.40 31.09 -3.41
N LEU A 95 30.40 30.46 -2.78
CA LEU A 95 30.79 30.78 -1.41
C LEU A 95 31.60 32.10 -1.37
N PRO A 96 31.34 33.00 -0.40
CA PRO A 96 32.17 34.18 -0.19
C PRO A 96 33.62 33.79 0.11
N LYS A 97 34.60 34.65 -0.26
CA LYS A 97 36.04 34.40 -0.05
C LYS A 97 36.42 34.05 1.39
N GLU A 98 35.65 34.51 2.36
CA GLU A 98 35.85 34.27 3.78
C GLU A 98 35.53 32.84 4.23
N TYR A 99 34.99 32.00 3.34
CA TYR A 99 34.76 30.57 3.56
C TYR A 99 35.91 29.70 3.03
N PHE A 100 37.02 30.33 2.63
CA PHE A 100 38.21 29.68 2.12
C PHE A 100 39.42 29.97 3.02
N GLN A 101 40.30 28.98 3.13
CA GLN A 101 41.61 29.08 3.74
C GLN A 101 42.55 29.91 2.84
N ALA A 102 43.72 30.29 3.38
CA ALA A 102 44.70 31.09 2.64
C ALA A 102 45.24 30.43 1.37
N ASP A 103 45.16 29.09 1.29
CA ASP A 103 45.57 28.29 0.13
C ASP A 103 44.46 28.11 -0.92
N GLY A 104 43.29 28.71 -0.71
CA GLY A 104 42.15 28.64 -1.62
C GLY A 104 41.27 27.40 -1.44
N THR A 105 41.56 26.52 -0.47
CA THR A 105 40.66 25.41 -0.11
C THR A 105 39.52 25.89 0.79
N PRO A 106 38.29 25.33 0.70
CA PRO A 106 37.23 25.66 1.66
C PRO A 106 37.63 25.36 3.10
N ILE A 107 37.10 26.11 4.06
CA ILE A 107 37.24 25.77 5.49
C ILE A 107 36.61 24.39 5.77
N PRO A 108 37.06 23.66 6.83
CA PRO A 108 36.53 22.35 7.16
C PRO A 108 34.99 22.34 7.20
N ARG A 109 34.36 21.28 6.71
CA ARG A 109 32.89 21.18 6.54
C ARG A 109 32.12 21.55 7.81
N ARG A 110 32.62 21.13 8.97
CA ARG A 110 32.11 21.51 10.30
C ARG A 110 32.11 23.02 10.51
N ASP A 111 33.25 23.68 10.29
CA ASP A 111 33.41 25.13 10.48
C ASP A 111 32.59 25.91 9.46
N LEU A 112 32.47 25.38 8.24
CA LEU A 112 31.62 25.92 7.18
C LEU A 112 30.15 25.94 7.60
N VAL A 113 29.66 24.83 8.16
CA VAL A 113 28.28 24.73 8.67
C VAL A 113 28.06 25.67 9.85
N MET A 114 28.97 25.69 10.83
CA MET A 114 28.85 26.59 11.99
C MET A 114 28.85 28.07 11.58
N LYS A 115 29.72 28.45 10.64
CA LYS A 115 29.77 29.82 10.11
C LYS A 115 28.53 30.13 9.28
N GLY A 116 28.14 29.23 8.38
CA GLY A 116 27.00 29.40 7.48
C GLY A 116 25.67 29.50 8.20
N LEU A 117 25.46 28.77 9.30
CA LEU A 117 24.27 28.86 10.16
C LEU A 117 24.13 30.23 10.84
N LYS A 118 25.21 31.00 10.95
CA LYS A 118 25.24 32.35 11.54
C LYS A 118 25.38 33.44 10.49
N ASP A 119 25.26 33.09 9.21
CA ASP A 119 25.39 34.06 8.12
C ASP A 119 24.20 35.03 8.09
N ASN A 120 24.44 36.24 7.61
CA ASN A 120 23.38 37.23 7.42
C ASN A 120 22.44 36.83 6.28
N ASP A 121 22.95 36.11 5.27
CA ASP A 121 22.16 35.57 4.18
C ASP A 121 21.36 34.35 4.63
N GLN A 122 20.03 34.49 4.55
CA GLN A 122 19.07 33.42 4.85
C GLN A 122 19.28 32.16 3.99
N GLN A 123 19.68 32.31 2.73
CA GLN A 123 19.93 31.16 1.85
C GLN A 123 21.17 30.40 2.30
N LEU A 124 22.22 31.10 2.74
CA LEU A 124 23.42 30.46 3.30
C LEU A 124 23.11 29.74 4.60
N ARG A 125 22.28 30.31 5.49
CA ARG A 125 21.82 29.62 6.70
C ARG A 125 21.05 28.34 6.36
N LYS A 126 20.15 28.39 5.37
CA LYS A 126 19.40 27.20 4.91
C LYS A 126 20.31 26.13 4.33
N MET A 127 21.28 26.51 3.49
CA MET A 127 22.25 25.60 2.92
C MET A 127 23.13 24.96 4.01
N ALA A 128 23.54 25.75 5.00
CA ALA A 128 24.31 25.28 6.14
C ALA A 128 23.52 24.30 7.01
N ALA A 129 22.26 24.60 7.33
CA ALA A 129 21.37 23.69 8.05
C ALA A 129 21.19 22.37 7.31
N LYS A 130 20.99 22.41 5.98
CA LYS A 130 20.90 21.20 5.15
C LYS A 130 22.21 20.41 5.12
N ALA A 131 23.35 21.10 5.02
CA ALA A 131 24.66 20.45 4.96
C ALA A 131 25.11 19.85 6.30
N ALA A 132 24.49 20.29 7.41
CA ALA A 132 24.68 19.73 8.74
C ALA A 132 24.12 18.31 8.88
N ILE A 133 23.17 17.91 8.03
CA ILE A 133 22.68 16.52 7.98
C ILE A 133 23.84 15.61 7.52
N GLY A 134 24.08 14.53 8.27
CA GLY A 134 25.24 13.66 8.13
C GLY A 134 26.52 14.18 8.79
N ILE A 135 26.46 15.28 9.56
CA ILE A 135 27.58 15.75 10.39
C ILE A 135 27.30 15.39 11.86
N HIS A 136 27.95 14.34 12.33
CA HIS A 136 27.82 13.85 13.72
C HIS A 136 28.89 14.46 14.65
N ASP A 137 29.23 15.74 14.46
CA ASP A 137 30.22 16.44 15.29
C ASP A 137 29.52 17.16 16.47
N PRO A 138 29.86 16.83 17.73
CA PRO A 138 29.29 17.45 18.93
C PRO A 138 29.40 18.98 19.00
N GLU A 139 30.37 19.60 18.32
CA GLU A 139 30.55 21.05 18.31
C GLU A 139 29.51 21.79 17.47
N VAL A 140 28.85 21.10 16.53
CA VAL A 140 27.80 21.69 15.67
C VAL A 140 26.46 21.81 16.41
N ILE A 141 26.22 20.94 17.39
CA ILE A 141 24.96 20.82 18.12
C ILE A 141 24.48 22.13 18.75
N PRO A 142 25.31 22.92 19.48
CA PRO A 142 24.85 24.19 20.05
C PRO A 142 24.37 25.19 18.99
N THR A 143 25.00 25.21 17.82
CA THR A 143 24.63 26.13 16.73
C THR A 143 23.31 25.71 16.07
N LEU A 144 23.08 24.41 15.91
CA LEU A 144 21.80 23.89 15.43
C LEU A 144 20.67 24.12 16.43
N VAL A 145 20.94 23.97 17.74
CA VAL A 145 19.97 24.29 18.80
C VAL A 145 19.60 25.78 18.78
N GLU A 146 20.59 26.66 18.62
CA GLU A 146 20.38 28.10 18.48
C GLU A 146 19.49 28.41 17.26
N ALA A 147 19.77 27.81 16.11
CA ALA A 147 18.97 27.99 14.89
C ALA A 147 17.53 27.46 15.05
N LEU A 148 17.35 26.29 15.68
CA LEU A 148 16.04 25.69 15.94
C LEU A 148 15.18 26.57 16.88
N GLN A 149 15.79 27.15 17.91
CA GLN A 149 15.06 27.88 18.96
C GLN A 149 14.84 29.36 18.64
N ASN A 150 15.46 29.89 17.57
CA ASN A 150 15.31 31.29 17.20
C ASN A 150 13.93 31.55 16.58
N PRO A 151 13.02 32.28 17.25
CA PRO A 151 11.67 32.54 16.72
C PRO A 151 11.67 33.46 15.49
N TYR A 152 12.76 34.21 15.25
CA TYR A 152 12.92 35.09 14.09
C TYR A 152 13.63 34.43 12.92
N GLU A 153 14.09 33.19 13.09
CA GLU A 153 14.67 32.42 11.99
C GLU A 153 13.59 31.93 11.04
N VAL A 154 13.90 31.73 9.76
CA VAL A 154 12.94 31.12 8.84
C VAL A 154 12.64 29.69 9.21
N GLU A 155 11.37 29.30 9.03
CA GLU A 155 10.86 27.96 9.28
C GLU A 155 11.70 26.89 8.57
N SER A 156 12.24 27.22 7.39
CA SER A 156 13.05 26.29 6.63
C SER A 156 14.40 25.95 7.23
N VAL A 157 15.02 26.92 7.92
CA VAL A 157 16.24 26.68 8.69
C VAL A 157 15.90 25.92 9.97
N ARG A 158 14.79 26.27 10.65
CA ARG A 158 14.38 25.60 11.89
C ARG A 158 14.08 24.11 11.67
N TYR A 159 13.30 23.74 10.66
CA TYR A 159 12.98 22.32 10.42
C TYR A 159 14.21 21.52 9.97
N LEU A 160 15.12 22.12 9.18
CA LEU A 160 16.39 21.48 8.80
C LEU A 160 17.33 21.31 10.00
N ALA A 161 17.34 22.29 10.92
CA ALA A 161 18.08 22.17 12.17
C ALA A 161 17.53 21.05 13.05
N ALA A 162 16.21 20.91 13.16
CA ALA A 162 15.59 19.77 13.85
C ALA A 162 15.97 18.42 13.21
N GLU A 163 15.94 18.34 11.88
CA GLU A 163 16.34 17.13 11.13
C GLU A 163 17.81 16.76 11.38
N ALA A 164 18.73 17.72 11.26
CA ALA A 164 20.16 17.51 11.52
C ALA A 164 20.43 17.13 12.98
N LEU A 165 19.69 17.70 13.94
CA LEU A 165 19.78 17.33 15.35
C LEU A 165 19.32 15.89 15.58
N GLY A 166 18.23 15.46 14.95
CA GLY A 166 17.76 14.07 15.00
C GLY A 166 18.73 13.07 14.40
N ASP A 167 19.30 13.39 13.23
CA ASP A 167 20.32 12.60 12.54
C ASP A 167 21.62 12.48 13.36
N SER A 168 21.98 13.52 14.11
CA SER A 168 23.16 13.48 14.99
C SER A 168 23.06 12.44 16.12
N GLY A 169 21.85 12.15 16.61
CA GLY A 169 21.60 11.30 17.78
C GLY A 169 22.11 11.88 19.11
N ASP A 170 22.53 13.15 19.15
CA ASP A 170 23.10 13.76 20.36
C ASP A 170 22.01 14.08 21.39
N GLU A 171 22.15 13.53 22.61
CA GLU A 171 21.17 13.70 23.69
C GLU A 171 20.88 15.15 24.06
N ARG A 172 21.84 16.07 23.83
CA ARG A 172 21.66 17.51 24.11
C ARG A 172 20.56 18.13 23.24
N ALA A 173 20.21 17.50 22.12
CA ALA A 173 19.12 17.91 21.25
C ALA A 173 17.72 17.62 21.82
N GLY A 174 17.58 16.69 22.77
CA GLY A 174 16.27 16.17 23.19
C GLY A 174 15.35 17.26 23.75
N THR A 175 15.84 18.07 24.69
CA THR A 175 15.04 19.17 25.27
C THR A 175 14.68 20.26 24.26
N PRO A 176 15.62 20.74 23.41
CA PRO A 176 15.29 21.63 22.29
C PRO A 176 14.21 21.07 21.34
N LEU A 177 14.33 19.81 20.94
CA LEU A 177 13.37 19.16 20.04
C LEU A 177 11.99 19.01 20.70
N LEU A 178 11.94 18.68 22.00
CA LEU A 178 10.69 18.67 22.77
C LEU A 178 9.98 20.02 22.79
N LYS A 179 10.72 21.14 22.82
CA LYS A 179 10.13 22.47 22.69
C LYS A 179 9.62 22.74 21.27
N ALA A 180 10.35 22.28 20.26
CA ALA A 180 10.00 22.44 18.86
C ALA A 180 8.73 21.67 18.45
N LEU A 181 8.28 20.68 19.23
CA LEU A 181 6.93 20.09 19.10
C LEU A 181 5.79 21.09 19.28
N LYS A 182 6.05 22.30 19.78
CA LYS A 182 5.07 23.38 19.96
C LYS A 182 5.34 24.59 19.06
N ASP A 183 6.20 24.43 18.04
CA ASP A 183 6.47 25.49 17.07
C ASP A 183 5.19 25.85 16.29
N GLU A 184 5.05 27.13 15.93
CA GLU A 184 3.92 27.61 15.13
C GLU A 184 3.84 26.92 13.76
N ASN A 185 4.99 26.54 13.20
CA ASN A 185 5.12 25.95 11.89
C ASN A 185 4.99 24.42 11.94
N VAL A 186 4.07 23.90 11.12
CA VAL A 186 3.79 22.46 11.00
C VAL A 186 5.03 21.64 10.63
N ALA A 187 5.86 22.14 9.70
CA ALA A 187 7.05 21.42 9.25
C ALA A 187 8.09 21.28 10.37
N VAL A 188 8.22 22.30 11.22
CA VAL A 188 9.13 22.26 12.38
C VAL A 188 8.64 21.24 13.40
N ARG A 189 7.33 21.23 13.73
CA ARG A 189 6.75 20.23 14.65
C ARG A 189 6.90 18.81 14.12
N TYR A 190 6.64 18.60 12.83
CA TYR A 190 6.81 17.32 12.15
C TYR A 190 8.27 16.82 12.23
N SER A 191 9.24 17.68 11.88
CA SER A 191 10.66 17.34 11.93
C SER A 191 11.14 17.10 13.36
N ALA A 192 10.61 17.83 14.34
CA ALA A 192 10.91 17.60 15.74
C ALA A 192 10.44 16.23 16.22
N ALA A 193 9.21 15.82 15.87
CA ALA A 193 8.71 14.48 16.18
C ALA A 193 9.54 13.37 15.51
N ALA A 194 9.90 13.54 14.23
CA ALA A 194 10.75 12.60 13.52
C ALA A 194 12.16 12.51 14.12
N ALA A 195 12.75 13.64 14.51
CA ALA A 195 14.05 13.69 15.16
C ALA A 195 14.06 12.98 16.52
N LEU A 196 13.01 13.18 17.34
CA LEU A 196 12.85 12.50 18.62
C LEU A 196 12.71 10.98 18.47
N SER A 197 12.07 10.52 17.38
CA SER A 197 12.00 9.09 17.03
C SER A 197 13.40 8.47 16.87
N ASN A 198 14.31 9.16 16.18
CA ASN A 198 15.67 8.68 15.94
C ASN A 198 16.49 8.60 17.23
N MET A 199 16.24 9.49 18.19
CA MET A 199 16.95 9.52 19.48
C MET A 199 16.54 8.37 20.40
N ARG A 200 15.31 7.87 20.29
CA ARG A 200 14.76 6.78 21.12
C ARG A 200 14.83 7.02 22.64
N ASP A 201 14.82 8.28 23.08
CA ASP A 201 14.85 8.62 24.51
C ASP A 201 13.44 8.50 25.12
N GLU A 202 13.27 7.53 26.02
CA GLU A 202 12.03 7.27 26.76
C GLU A 202 11.53 8.49 27.57
N LYS A 203 12.40 9.44 27.92
CA LYS A 203 11.99 10.68 28.62
C LYS A 203 11.09 11.55 27.76
N THR A 204 11.12 11.37 26.44
CA THR A 204 10.36 12.17 25.47
C THR A 204 8.90 11.69 25.33
N VAL A 205 8.60 10.47 25.78
CA VAL A 205 7.32 9.79 25.58
C VAL A 205 6.13 10.61 26.08
N GLY A 206 6.24 11.23 27.26
CA GLY A 206 5.14 12.05 27.80
C GLY A 206 4.78 13.25 26.91
N ALA A 207 5.77 13.95 26.37
CA ALA A 207 5.55 15.08 25.48
C ALA A 207 5.08 14.64 24.09
N LEU A 208 5.53 13.49 23.61
CA LEU A 208 5.01 12.89 22.38
C LEU A 208 3.55 12.45 22.54
N ILE A 209 3.15 11.90 23.70
CA ILE A 209 1.75 11.60 24.00
C ILE A 209 0.87 12.85 23.89
N ASP A 210 1.32 13.98 24.44
CA ASP A 210 0.59 15.25 24.30
C ASP A 210 0.47 15.68 22.83
N ALA A 211 1.55 15.52 22.06
CA ALA A 211 1.61 15.89 20.64
C ALA A 211 0.77 14.98 19.71
N LEU A 212 0.23 13.85 20.20
CA LEU A 212 -0.79 13.08 19.46
C LEU A 212 -2.09 13.86 19.26
N ASN A 213 -2.26 15.00 19.92
CA ASN A 213 -3.41 15.88 19.76
C ASN A 213 -3.12 17.11 18.88
N ASP A 214 -2.03 17.12 18.12
CA ASP A 214 -1.74 18.20 17.19
C ASP A 214 -2.88 18.41 16.18
N ASP A 215 -3.16 19.66 15.82
CA ASP A 215 -4.20 20.00 14.84
C ASP A 215 -3.86 19.41 13.45
N ASN A 216 -2.57 19.27 13.12
CA ASN A 216 -2.12 18.78 11.85
C ASN A 216 -1.94 17.24 11.83
N GLU A 217 -2.56 16.59 10.85
CA GLU A 217 -2.53 15.13 10.71
C GLU A 217 -1.13 14.54 10.46
N PHE A 218 -0.26 15.24 9.73
CA PHE A 218 1.10 14.76 9.47
C PHE A 218 1.95 14.80 10.73
N VAL A 219 1.74 15.80 11.61
CA VAL A 219 2.39 15.85 12.92
C VAL A 219 1.89 14.72 13.80
N ARG A 220 0.57 14.51 13.91
CA ARG A 220 0.01 13.39 14.68
C ARG A 220 0.54 12.03 14.19
N SER A 221 0.62 11.83 12.88
CA SER A 221 1.18 10.61 12.27
C SER A 221 2.66 10.42 12.61
N SER A 222 3.48 11.47 12.46
CA SER A 222 4.91 11.44 12.82
C SER A 222 5.12 11.12 14.30
N VAL A 223 4.30 11.71 15.17
CA VAL A 223 4.32 11.46 16.61
C VAL A 223 3.93 10.02 16.94
N ALA A 224 2.86 9.49 16.32
CA ALA A 224 2.47 8.09 16.51
C ALA A 224 3.60 7.15 16.09
N TYR A 225 4.24 7.41 14.94
CA TYR A 225 5.40 6.66 14.47
C TYR A 225 6.58 6.73 15.46
N ALA A 226 6.85 7.91 16.02
CA ALA A 226 7.91 8.11 17.00
C ALA A 226 7.66 7.28 18.28
N LEU A 227 6.45 7.32 18.82
CA LEU A 227 6.05 6.52 19.98
C LEU A 227 6.20 5.01 19.73
N GLY A 228 5.80 4.55 18.55
CA GLY A 228 6.00 3.17 18.13
C GLY A 228 7.46 2.74 18.03
N THR A 229 8.31 3.64 17.53
CA THR A 229 9.75 3.40 17.37
C THR A 229 10.49 3.39 18.71
N ILE A 230 10.07 4.23 19.65
CA ILE A 230 10.61 4.24 21.03
C ILE A 230 10.22 2.94 21.74
N GLY A 231 9.00 2.44 21.50
CA GLY A 231 8.57 1.16 22.07
C GLY A 231 8.15 1.20 23.54
N ASP A 232 7.94 2.40 24.10
CA ASP A 232 7.54 2.57 25.50
C ASP A 232 6.03 2.36 25.68
N ARG A 233 5.68 1.38 26.53
CA ARG A 233 4.29 0.98 26.81
C ARG A 233 3.42 2.09 27.40
N ARG A 234 4.00 3.14 28.00
CA ARG A 234 3.25 4.30 28.50
C ARG A 234 2.44 5.00 27.39
N ALA A 235 2.84 4.82 26.13
CA ALA A 235 2.14 5.37 24.97
C ALA A 235 0.88 4.59 24.55
N MET A 236 0.68 3.37 25.07
CA MET A 236 -0.34 2.44 24.60
C MET A 236 -1.75 3.03 24.65
N GLU A 237 -2.21 3.50 25.81
CA GLU A 237 -3.56 4.07 25.95
C GLU A 237 -3.78 5.30 25.08
N ALA A 238 -2.75 6.14 24.93
CA ALA A 238 -2.83 7.32 24.09
C ALA A 238 -2.97 6.96 22.60
N LEU A 239 -2.23 5.94 22.13
CA LEU A 239 -2.34 5.41 20.77
C LEU A 239 -3.68 4.71 20.53
N LEU A 240 -4.18 3.94 21.50
CA LEU A 240 -5.51 3.32 21.42
C LEU A 240 -6.62 4.38 21.31
N GLY A 241 -6.45 5.53 21.97
CA GLY A 241 -7.34 6.69 21.84
C GLY A 241 -7.26 7.41 20.47
N LYS A 242 -6.37 6.98 19.57
CA LYS A 242 -6.20 7.53 18.21
C LYS A 242 -6.54 6.54 17.10
N ILE A 243 -7.11 5.39 17.44
CA ILE A 243 -7.55 4.38 16.46
C ILE A 243 -8.58 4.96 15.49
N ASP A 244 -9.52 5.77 15.96
CA ASP A 244 -10.60 6.35 15.15
C ASP A 244 -10.30 7.78 14.65
N ASP A 245 -9.01 8.16 14.59
CA ASP A 245 -8.58 9.45 14.06
C ASP A 245 -9.16 9.67 12.64
N GLY A 246 -9.59 10.89 12.35
CA GLY A 246 -10.19 11.24 11.06
C GLY A 246 -9.25 11.03 9.88
N SER A 247 -7.93 11.11 10.10
CA SER A 247 -6.92 10.92 9.07
C SER A 247 -6.49 9.47 8.93
N GLU A 248 -6.56 8.94 7.71
CA GLU A 248 -6.10 7.58 7.40
C GLU A 248 -4.59 7.40 7.66
N VAL A 249 -3.78 8.42 7.37
CA VAL A 249 -2.33 8.38 7.58
C VAL A 249 -2.00 8.26 9.08
N VAL A 250 -2.79 8.91 9.94
CA VAL A 250 -2.66 8.78 11.39
C VAL A 250 -3.04 7.38 11.84
N ARG A 251 -4.19 6.84 11.40
CA ARG A 251 -4.63 5.47 11.75
C ARG A 251 -3.59 4.42 11.34
N PHE A 252 -3.02 4.54 10.15
CA PHE A 252 -1.94 3.66 9.68
C PHE A 252 -0.71 3.72 10.61
N SER A 253 -0.30 4.93 11.01
CA SER A 253 0.84 5.14 11.91
C SER A 253 0.58 4.57 13.30
N VAL A 254 -0.65 4.73 13.81
CA VAL A 254 -1.10 4.14 15.08
C VAL A 254 -1.04 2.61 15.02
N GLY A 255 -1.52 1.99 13.93
CA GLY A 255 -1.43 0.54 13.73
C GLY A 255 0.01 0.02 13.73
N LYS A 256 0.92 0.72 13.04
CA LYS A 256 2.35 0.39 13.09
C LYS A 256 2.93 0.56 14.50
N ALA A 257 2.56 1.63 15.19
CA ALA A 257 3.06 1.91 16.53
C ALA A 257 2.59 0.85 17.55
N LEU A 258 1.30 0.52 17.55
CA LEU A 258 0.74 -0.54 18.40
C LEU A 258 1.35 -1.90 18.09
N GLY A 259 1.58 -2.22 16.81
CA GLY A 259 2.30 -3.43 16.40
C GLY A 259 3.75 -3.48 16.91
N GLY A 260 4.45 -2.33 16.89
CA GLY A 260 5.83 -2.19 17.37
C GLY A 260 5.97 -2.25 18.90
N LEU A 261 4.95 -1.81 19.64
CA LEU A 261 4.92 -1.87 21.11
C LEU A 261 4.81 -3.31 21.66
N GLY A 262 4.37 -4.26 20.82
CA GLY A 262 4.45 -5.69 21.06
C GLY A 262 3.54 -6.26 22.18
N GLY A 263 2.93 -7.41 21.88
CA GLY A 263 2.40 -8.34 22.88
C GLY A 263 0.99 -8.86 22.60
N GLU A 264 0.72 -10.07 23.10
CA GLU A 264 -0.64 -10.64 23.21
C GLU A 264 -1.58 -9.71 23.99
N GLU A 265 -1.04 -8.93 24.94
CA GLU A 265 -1.81 -8.00 25.77
C GLU A 265 -2.47 -6.88 24.96
N ILE A 266 -1.77 -6.32 23.95
CA ILE A 266 -2.36 -5.29 23.06
C ILE A 266 -3.51 -5.91 22.27
N ILE A 267 -3.32 -7.14 21.75
CA ILE A 267 -4.38 -7.83 21.03
C ILE A 267 -5.56 -8.13 21.95
N GLY A 268 -5.32 -8.55 23.20
CA GLY A 268 -6.37 -8.76 24.19
C GLY A 268 -7.12 -7.49 24.60
N GLU A 269 -6.45 -6.33 24.60
CA GLU A 269 -7.10 -5.03 24.78
C GLU A 269 -7.91 -4.62 23.54
N LEU A 270 -7.36 -4.80 22.34
CA LEU A 270 -8.08 -4.55 21.08
C LEU A 270 -9.31 -5.45 20.94
N ASP A 271 -9.23 -6.71 21.34
CA ASP A 271 -10.36 -7.65 21.36
C ASP A 271 -11.46 -7.19 22.31
N ARG A 272 -11.11 -6.81 23.55
CA ARG A 272 -12.06 -6.25 24.53
C ARG A 272 -12.74 -4.97 24.02
N ARG A 273 -12.00 -4.12 23.30
CA ARG A 273 -12.56 -2.90 22.69
C ARG A 273 -13.44 -3.21 21.49
N LEU A 274 -13.10 -4.21 20.67
CA LEU A 274 -13.92 -4.62 19.53
C LEU A 274 -15.33 -5.04 19.99
N ASP A 275 -15.45 -5.74 21.12
CA ASP A 275 -16.73 -6.21 21.65
C ASP A 275 -17.64 -5.08 22.19
N THR A 276 -17.05 -3.95 22.60
CA THR A 276 -17.77 -2.84 23.26
C THR A 276 -17.89 -1.58 22.39
N ALA A 277 -17.25 -1.57 21.24
CA ALA A 277 -17.17 -0.44 20.32
C ALA A 277 -18.42 -0.27 19.44
N ASN A 278 -18.65 0.97 19.00
CA ASN A 278 -19.57 1.27 17.92
C ASN A 278 -18.97 0.88 16.55
N ASP A 279 -19.80 0.76 15.52
CA ASP A 279 -19.39 0.28 14.20
C ASP A 279 -18.26 1.12 13.58
N ARG A 280 -18.29 2.45 13.77
CA ARG A 280 -17.23 3.33 13.28
C ARG A 280 -15.88 3.00 13.90
N PHE A 281 -15.83 2.80 15.22
CA PHE A 281 -14.62 2.46 15.94
C PHE A 281 -14.17 1.04 15.60
N LYS A 282 -15.09 0.08 15.46
CA LYS A 282 -14.77 -1.28 15.00
C LYS A 282 -14.04 -1.26 13.65
N ARG A 283 -14.58 -0.56 12.65
CA ARG A 283 -13.95 -0.42 11.32
C ARG A 283 -12.54 0.16 11.40
N ALA A 284 -12.36 1.22 12.21
CA ALA A 284 -11.06 1.83 12.40
C ALA A 284 -10.07 0.91 13.15
N LEU A 285 -10.58 0.12 14.10
CA LEU A 285 -9.80 -0.90 14.80
C LEU A 285 -9.36 -2.01 13.84
N ILE A 286 -10.22 -2.47 12.93
CA ILE A 286 -9.83 -3.46 11.90
C ILE A 286 -8.74 -2.91 10.98
N ASP A 287 -8.83 -1.63 10.57
CA ASP A 287 -7.78 -0.99 9.78
C ASP A 287 -6.44 -1.01 10.53
N VAL A 288 -6.44 -0.73 11.84
CA VAL A 288 -5.26 -0.77 12.71
C VAL A 288 -4.74 -2.19 12.89
N VAL A 289 -5.60 -3.16 13.20
CA VAL A 289 -5.25 -4.58 13.40
C VAL A 289 -4.66 -5.19 12.13
N SER A 290 -5.15 -4.81 10.95
CA SER A 290 -4.61 -5.27 9.65
C SER A 290 -3.12 -4.93 9.47
N GLN A 291 -2.62 -3.91 10.17
CA GLN A 291 -1.22 -3.50 10.11
C GLN A 291 -0.30 -4.31 11.05
N ILE A 292 -0.88 -5.06 11.99
CA ILE A 292 -0.20 -5.90 12.97
C ILE A 292 -0.04 -7.29 12.37
N LYS A 293 1.18 -7.63 11.96
CA LYS A 293 1.50 -8.91 11.29
C LYS A 293 1.82 -10.01 12.30
N ASN A 294 0.83 -10.48 13.05
CA ASN A 294 0.98 -11.62 13.97
C ASN A 294 -0.27 -12.53 13.99
N GLU A 295 -0.09 -13.75 14.50
CA GLU A 295 -1.14 -14.78 14.55
C GLU A 295 -2.37 -14.31 15.34
N SER A 296 -2.17 -13.66 16.48
CA SER A 296 -3.29 -13.18 17.32
C SER A 296 -4.12 -12.09 16.62
N ALA A 297 -3.51 -11.24 15.80
CA ALA A 297 -4.22 -10.27 14.97
C ALA A 297 -5.03 -10.96 13.87
N VAL A 298 -4.49 -12.02 13.25
CA VAL A 298 -5.24 -12.86 12.30
C VAL A 298 -6.48 -13.44 12.96
N GLN A 299 -6.37 -13.98 14.19
CA GLN A 299 -7.52 -14.51 14.94
C GLN A 299 -8.58 -13.43 15.24
N LEU A 300 -8.15 -12.20 15.56
CA LEU A 300 -9.05 -11.08 15.78
C LEU A 300 -9.77 -10.66 14.48
N LEU A 301 -9.07 -10.65 13.35
CA LEU A 301 -9.67 -10.41 12.03
C LEU A 301 -10.66 -11.52 11.66
N ARG A 302 -10.34 -12.79 11.94
CA ARG A 302 -11.26 -13.93 11.72
C ARG A 302 -12.54 -13.77 12.55
N LYS A 303 -12.43 -13.32 13.81
CA LYS A 303 -13.60 -12.98 14.64
C LYS A 303 -14.44 -11.88 13.97
N ALA A 304 -13.80 -10.84 13.41
CA ALA A 304 -14.48 -9.74 12.75
C ALA A 304 -15.20 -10.11 11.44
N LEU A 305 -14.85 -11.23 10.78
CA LEU A 305 -15.62 -11.78 9.65
C LEU A 305 -17.05 -12.17 10.04
N ARG A 306 -17.30 -12.41 11.34
CA ARG A 306 -18.62 -12.74 11.88
C ARG A 306 -19.35 -11.52 12.46
N ASP A 307 -18.78 -10.33 12.32
CA ASP A 307 -19.42 -9.10 12.79
C ASP A 307 -20.70 -8.82 11.96
N PRO A 308 -21.81 -8.42 12.62
CA PRO A 308 -23.04 -8.07 11.93
C PRO A 308 -22.92 -6.80 11.06
N ASP A 309 -21.95 -5.93 11.32
CA ASP A 309 -21.65 -4.79 10.46
C ASP A 309 -20.93 -5.25 9.18
N SER A 310 -21.61 -5.18 8.04
CA SER A 310 -21.11 -5.66 6.74
C SER A 310 -19.79 -4.97 6.33
N GLU A 311 -19.59 -3.69 6.69
CA GLU A 311 -18.35 -2.95 6.42
C GLU A 311 -17.18 -3.44 7.29
N THR A 312 -17.43 -3.74 8.57
CA THR A 312 -16.43 -4.37 9.46
C THR A 312 -16.02 -5.75 8.92
N CYS A 313 -17.00 -6.55 8.50
CA CYS A 313 -16.76 -7.84 7.86
C CYS A 313 -15.91 -7.68 6.58
N TYR A 314 -16.25 -6.72 5.71
CA TYR A 314 -15.50 -6.47 4.48
C TYR A 314 -14.05 -6.10 4.73
N LYS A 315 -13.80 -5.16 5.63
CA LYS A 315 -12.43 -4.74 5.99
C LYS A 315 -11.62 -5.90 6.55
N ALA A 316 -12.25 -6.77 7.34
CA ALA A 316 -11.62 -7.98 7.84
C ALA A 316 -11.29 -8.96 6.69
N SER A 317 -12.19 -9.14 5.72
CA SER A 317 -11.95 -9.96 4.52
C SER A 317 -10.76 -9.44 3.72
N LEU A 318 -10.69 -8.13 3.47
CA LEU A 318 -9.56 -7.49 2.78
C LEU A 318 -8.23 -7.70 3.51
N ALA A 319 -8.24 -7.56 4.84
CA ALA A 319 -7.04 -7.73 5.66
C ALA A 319 -6.53 -9.18 5.64
N LEU A 320 -7.43 -10.16 5.57
CA LEU A 320 -7.12 -11.58 5.56
C LEU A 320 -6.78 -12.14 4.17
N MET A 321 -7.04 -11.39 3.09
CA MET A 321 -6.83 -11.83 1.70
C MET A 321 -5.41 -12.31 1.37
N ASN A 322 -4.39 -11.83 2.10
CA ASN A 322 -2.99 -12.20 1.87
C ASN A 322 -2.45 -13.15 2.97
N VAL A 323 -3.32 -13.77 3.75
CA VAL A 323 -2.94 -14.74 4.77
C VAL A 323 -3.01 -16.14 4.17
N ASP A 324 -1.86 -16.80 4.06
CA ASP A 324 -1.73 -18.16 3.53
C ASP A 324 -2.14 -19.20 4.59
N ASP A 325 -3.40 -19.16 5.04
CA ASP A 325 -3.99 -20.10 6.02
C ASP A 325 -5.29 -20.71 5.46
N VAL A 326 -5.36 -22.03 5.47
CA VAL A 326 -6.51 -22.81 5.00
C VAL A 326 -7.74 -22.58 5.88
N ASP A 327 -7.57 -22.37 7.18
CA ASP A 327 -8.71 -22.11 8.08
C ASP A 327 -9.29 -20.71 7.84
N VAL A 328 -8.45 -19.75 7.42
CA VAL A 328 -8.88 -18.41 7.00
C VAL A 328 -9.69 -18.50 5.70
N LEU A 329 -9.31 -19.39 4.78
CA LEU A 329 -10.08 -19.65 3.55
C LEU A 329 -11.52 -20.04 3.87
N ASP A 330 -11.72 -21.03 4.75
CA ASP A 330 -13.05 -21.51 5.11
C ASP A 330 -13.90 -20.40 5.77
N ASP A 331 -13.31 -19.57 6.63
CA ASP A 331 -14.01 -18.44 7.23
C ASP A 331 -14.37 -17.34 6.21
N LEU A 332 -13.51 -17.08 5.21
CA LEU A 332 -13.79 -16.13 4.13
C LEU A 332 -14.94 -16.61 3.23
N ILE A 333 -15.01 -17.93 2.96
CA ILE A 333 -16.12 -18.54 2.20
C ILE A 333 -17.45 -18.30 2.93
N GLU A 334 -17.49 -18.60 4.22
CA GLU A 334 -18.70 -18.46 5.03
C GLU A 334 -19.14 -16.99 5.13
N ALA A 335 -18.18 -16.09 5.35
CA ALA A 335 -18.43 -14.65 5.40
C ALA A 335 -19.02 -14.13 4.08
N SER A 336 -18.47 -14.54 2.94
CA SER A 336 -18.98 -14.13 1.63
C SER A 336 -20.42 -14.60 1.42
N ARG A 337 -20.72 -15.88 1.68
CA ARG A 337 -22.09 -16.43 1.52
C ARG A 337 -23.11 -15.70 2.38
N ARG A 338 -22.73 -15.34 3.61
CA ARG A 338 -23.58 -14.58 4.53
C ARG A 338 -23.88 -13.18 3.97
N LEU A 339 -22.84 -12.45 3.57
CA LEU A 339 -22.99 -11.11 2.98
C LEU A 339 -23.83 -11.14 1.70
N ASP A 340 -23.66 -12.17 0.87
CA ASP A 340 -24.47 -12.37 -0.33
C ASP A 340 -25.95 -12.59 0.02
N GLN A 341 -26.24 -13.37 1.06
CA GLN A 341 -27.61 -13.60 1.53
C GLN A 341 -28.25 -12.32 2.11
N GLU A 342 -27.48 -11.48 2.80
CA GLU A 342 -27.92 -10.17 3.29
C GLU A 342 -28.29 -9.23 2.12
N LEU A 343 -27.44 -9.16 1.08
CA LEU A 343 -27.69 -8.39 -0.13
C LEU A 343 -28.94 -8.86 -0.89
N ILE A 344 -29.12 -10.17 -1.06
CA ILE A 344 -30.33 -10.75 -1.67
C ILE A 344 -31.57 -10.33 -0.88
N THR A 345 -31.52 -10.45 0.45
CA THR A 345 -32.63 -10.09 1.33
C THR A 345 -32.95 -8.59 1.24
N TRP A 346 -31.92 -7.75 1.13
CA TRP A 346 -32.07 -6.32 0.95
C TRP A 346 -32.78 -5.96 -0.36
N PHE A 347 -32.36 -6.54 -1.49
CA PHE A 347 -33.02 -6.33 -2.78
C PHE A 347 -34.47 -6.82 -2.79
N GLN A 348 -34.74 -8.01 -2.23
CA GLN A 348 -36.11 -8.53 -2.11
C GLN A 348 -37.02 -7.62 -1.26
N ASN A 349 -36.45 -6.91 -0.29
CA ASN A 349 -37.19 -5.95 0.53
C ASN A 349 -37.37 -4.59 -0.16
N GLN A 350 -36.42 -4.17 -1.00
CA GLN A 350 -36.55 -2.99 -1.88
C GLN A 350 -37.65 -3.19 -2.93
N ASP A 351 -37.70 -4.36 -3.58
CA ASP A 351 -38.75 -4.69 -4.55
C ASP A 351 -40.16 -4.76 -3.91
N LYS A 352 -40.23 -5.07 -2.60
CA LYS A 352 -41.49 -4.98 -1.80
C LYS A 352 -41.89 -3.54 -1.45
N LEU A 353 -40.95 -2.60 -1.41
CA LEU A 353 -41.23 -1.17 -1.17
C LEU A 353 -41.69 -0.44 -2.45
N GLY A 354 -41.43 -1.03 -3.64
CA GLY A 354 -41.85 -0.51 -4.94
C GLY A 354 -43.28 -0.86 -5.37
N ASN A 355 -44.03 -1.63 -4.58
CA ASN A 355 -45.43 -1.95 -4.87
C ASN A 355 -46.19 -2.13 -3.55
N ILE A 356 -46.90 -1.08 -3.11
CA ILE A 356 -47.87 -1.19 -2.01
C ILE A 356 -49.27 -1.40 -2.62
N PRO A 357 -49.78 -2.64 -2.75
CA PRO A 357 -51.21 -2.86 -2.85
C PRO A 357 -51.86 -2.80 -1.46
N PRO A 358 -53.11 -2.32 -1.31
CA PRO A 358 -53.75 -2.20 0.00
C PRO A 358 -54.13 -3.58 0.58
N LEU A 359 -53.89 -3.76 1.88
CA LEU A 359 -54.08 -5.00 2.65
C LEU A 359 -55.56 -5.39 2.89
N GLU A 360 -55.82 -6.70 2.92
CA GLU A 360 -56.91 -7.34 3.70
C GLU A 360 -56.40 -8.58 4.51
N PRO A 361 -57.09 -9.03 5.59
CA PRO A 361 -56.50 -9.84 6.67
C PRO A 361 -56.84 -11.37 6.70
N SER A 362 -55.79 -12.20 6.95
CA SER A 362 -55.66 -13.55 7.63
C SER A 362 -56.73 -14.67 7.53
N PRO A 363 -56.37 -15.99 7.45
CA PRO A 363 -55.82 -16.76 8.60
C PRO A 363 -54.76 -17.87 8.30
N GLY A 364 -53.92 -18.21 9.30
CA GLY A 364 -52.91 -19.30 9.27
C GLY A 364 -53.49 -20.71 9.54
N PRO A 365 -52.74 -21.73 10.04
CA PRO A 365 -51.29 -21.92 10.22
C PRO A 365 -50.74 -23.23 9.56
N THR A 366 -49.43 -23.40 9.44
CA THR A 366 -48.73 -24.67 9.80
C THR A 366 -47.23 -24.45 10.05
N LYS A 367 -46.74 -24.96 11.19
CA LYS A 367 -45.33 -25.26 11.55
C LYS A 367 -45.30 -26.79 11.86
N PRO A 368 -44.15 -27.43 12.13
CA PRO A 368 -42.83 -27.42 11.47
C PRO A 368 -42.31 -28.88 11.28
N LYS A 369 -41.09 -29.11 10.75
CA LYS A 369 -40.22 -30.19 11.27
C LYS A 369 -38.72 -29.88 11.12
N GLU A 370 -38.05 -29.85 12.27
CA GLU A 370 -36.61 -30.07 12.44
C GLU A 370 -36.22 -31.52 12.07
N ARG A 371 -35.00 -31.71 11.54
CA ARG A 371 -34.09 -32.83 11.85
C ARG A 371 -32.66 -32.31 11.69
N GLN A 372 -31.94 -32.13 12.79
CA GLN A 372 -30.95 -33.05 13.38
C GLN A 372 -29.65 -33.16 12.57
N GLY A 373 -28.56 -32.82 13.25
CA GLY A 373 -27.19 -32.89 12.75
C GLY A 373 -26.82 -34.29 12.26
N GLY A 374 -26.00 -34.29 11.21
CA GLY A 374 -25.36 -35.47 10.65
C GLY A 374 -23.96 -35.09 10.20
N ASP A 375 -23.00 -35.43 11.05
CA ASP A 375 -21.61 -35.78 10.75
C ASP A 375 -20.86 -34.95 9.68
N ALA A 376 -20.36 -33.78 10.11
CA ALA A 376 -19.38 -33.00 9.37
C ALA A 376 -17.99 -33.69 9.30
N SER A 377 -17.80 -34.86 9.94
CA SER A 377 -16.52 -35.57 9.99
C SER A 377 -16.44 -36.79 9.05
N SER A 378 -17.57 -37.34 8.58
CA SER A 378 -17.57 -38.54 7.72
C SER A 378 -17.66 -38.27 6.21
N LYS A 379 -17.85 -37.01 5.80
CA LYS A 379 -17.68 -36.57 4.39
C LYS A 379 -16.28 -36.05 4.10
N PHE A 380 -15.48 -35.82 5.14
CA PHE A 380 -14.05 -35.50 5.04
C PHE A 380 -13.18 -36.74 4.77
N SER A 381 -13.70 -37.97 4.87
CA SER A 381 -12.97 -39.20 4.53
C SER A 381 -13.02 -39.60 3.05
N SER A 382 -13.82 -38.93 2.22
CA SER A 382 -13.76 -39.08 0.75
C SER A 382 -12.74 -38.14 0.08
N LEU A 383 -11.97 -37.38 0.87
CA LEU A 383 -10.79 -36.59 0.45
C LEU A 383 -9.58 -37.45 0.04
N GLN A 384 -9.74 -38.76 -0.20
CA GLN A 384 -8.59 -39.69 -0.26
C GLN A 384 -8.47 -40.59 -1.49
N SER A 385 -9.36 -40.55 -2.47
CA SER A 385 -9.10 -41.28 -3.72
C SER A 385 -8.76 -40.32 -4.87
N GLU A 386 -7.46 -40.05 -4.95
CA GLU A 386 -6.74 -39.78 -6.20
C GLU A 386 -6.91 -38.38 -6.79
N LEU A 387 -5.95 -37.52 -6.41
CA LEU A 387 -5.40 -36.38 -7.15
C LEU A 387 -5.59 -36.46 -8.68
N GLY A 388 -6.78 -36.14 -9.15
CA GLY A 388 -7.10 -35.93 -10.55
C GLY A 388 -7.32 -34.46 -10.79
N GLY A 389 -6.29 -33.76 -11.28
CA GLY A 389 -6.41 -32.36 -11.72
C GLY A 389 -7.46 -32.14 -12.84
N GLY A 390 -7.99 -33.22 -13.44
CA GLY A 390 -8.99 -33.17 -14.51
C GLY A 390 -10.31 -32.51 -14.10
N ASP A 391 -10.96 -32.95 -13.01
CA ASP A 391 -12.31 -32.47 -12.65
C ASP A 391 -12.33 -30.99 -12.21
N SER A 392 -11.22 -30.48 -11.67
CA SER A 392 -11.12 -29.06 -11.27
C SER A 392 -10.81 -28.14 -12.46
N ILE A 393 -9.94 -28.58 -13.38
CA ILE A 393 -9.63 -27.83 -14.60
C ILE A 393 -10.85 -27.81 -15.54
N GLU A 394 -11.58 -28.91 -15.67
CA GLU A 394 -12.82 -28.98 -16.47
C GLU A 394 -13.89 -27.98 -15.96
N LYS A 395 -14.00 -27.80 -14.65
CA LYS A 395 -14.91 -26.81 -14.04
C LYS A 395 -14.45 -25.37 -14.30
N LEU A 396 -13.15 -25.10 -14.19
CA LEU A 396 -12.60 -23.78 -14.52
C LEU A 396 -12.70 -23.46 -16.02
N GLU A 397 -12.55 -24.46 -16.89
CA GLU A 397 -12.81 -24.35 -18.32
C GLU A 397 -14.28 -23.98 -18.59
N ALA A 398 -15.22 -24.64 -17.92
CA ALA A 398 -16.64 -24.29 -18.02
C ALA A 398 -16.89 -22.85 -17.55
N ALA A 399 -16.24 -22.43 -16.47
CA ALA A 399 -16.34 -21.08 -15.92
C ALA A 399 -15.72 -19.99 -16.82
N LEU A 400 -14.65 -20.30 -17.56
CA LEU A 400 -14.10 -19.42 -18.60
C LEU A 400 -15.07 -19.15 -19.75
N ARG A 401 -16.14 -19.95 -19.90
CA ARG A 401 -17.19 -19.73 -20.91
C ARG A 401 -18.41 -19.01 -20.35
N HIS A 402 -18.36 -18.58 -19.09
CA HIS A 402 -19.50 -17.98 -18.40
C HIS A 402 -19.84 -16.58 -18.96
N GLU A 403 -21.11 -16.16 -18.89
CA GLU A 403 -21.58 -14.88 -19.43
C GLU A 403 -20.97 -13.66 -18.72
N SER A 404 -20.81 -13.75 -17.40
CA SER A 404 -20.19 -12.70 -16.57
C SER A 404 -18.66 -12.67 -16.73
N PRO A 405 -18.07 -11.49 -17.03
CA PRO A 405 -16.62 -11.30 -17.07
C PRO A 405 -15.94 -11.50 -15.71
N ASN A 406 -16.63 -11.30 -14.59
CA ASN A 406 -16.06 -11.51 -13.27
C ASN A 406 -15.80 -13.00 -13.02
N VAL A 407 -16.78 -13.86 -13.33
CA VAL A 407 -16.63 -15.32 -13.25
C VAL A 407 -15.47 -15.80 -14.11
N ARG A 408 -15.38 -15.30 -15.36
CA ARG A 408 -14.29 -15.66 -16.27
C ARG A 408 -12.93 -15.18 -15.75
N GLY A 409 -12.85 -13.98 -15.19
CA GLY A 409 -11.61 -13.41 -14.64
C GLY A 409 -11.12 -14.17 -13.42
N CYS A 410 -12.02 -14.56 -12.53
CA CYS A 410 -11.69 -15.40 -11.37
C CYS A 410 -11.28 -16.81 -11.79
N ALA A 411 -11.97 -17.41 -12.76
CA ALA A 411 -11.55 -18.70 -13.32
C ALA A 411 -10.15 -18.62 -13.94
N ALA A 412 -9.85 -17.56 -14.69
CA ALA A 412 -8.51 -17.30 -15.22
C ALA A 412 -7.48 -17.14 -14.08
N ASN A 413 -7.79 -16.38 -13.03
CA ASN A 413 -6.86 -16.21 -11.91
C ASN A 413 -6.55 -17.55 -11.22
N ALA A 414 -7.59 -18.35 -10.94
CA ALA A 414 -7.46 -19.66 -10.31
C ALA A 414 -6.63 -20.65 -11.15
N LEU A 415 -6.73 -20.60 -12.49
CA LEU A 415 -5.91 -21.41 -13.39
C LEU A 415 -4.40 -21.12 -13.27
N GLY A 416 -4.02 -19.95 -12.76
CA GLY A 416 -2.63 -19.59 -12.49
C GLY A 416 -1.93 -20.45 -11.44
N ASP A 417 -2.69 -21.16 -10.60
CA ASP A 417 -2.17 -22.03 -9.53
C ASP A 417 -2.02 -23.49 -9.94
N PHE A 418 -2.54 -23.87 -11.10
CA PHE A 418 -2.38 -25.21 -11.62
C PHE A 418 -1.03 -25.33 -12.33
N VAL A 419 -0.39 -26.50 -12.25
CA VAL A 419 0.92 -26.76 -12.88
C VAL A 419 0.78 -27.42 -14.26
N GLY A 420 -0.39 -27.98 -14.59
CA GLY A 420 -0.66 -28.68 -15.85
C GLY A 420 -0.59 -27.77 -17.09
N MET A 421 -0.25 -28.35 -18.25
CA MET A 421 -0.24 -27.63 -19.54
C MET A 421 -1.64 -27.18 -19.94
N GLU A 422 -2.67 -27.93 -19.56
CA GLU A 422 -4.07 -27.63 -19.89
C GLU A 422 -4.49 -26.25 -19.38
N ALA A 423 -4.11 -25.90 -18.14
CA ALA A 423 -4.40 -24.60 -17.56
C ALA A 423 -3.67 -23.46 -18.29
N GLY A 424 -2.45 -23.69 -18.79
CA GLY A 424 -1.72 -22.73 -19.62
C GLY A 424 -2.44 -22.45 -20.94
N VAL A 425 -2.97 -23.50 -21.60
CA VAL A 425 -3.75 -23.37 -22.83
C VAL A 425 -5.03 -22.56 -22.60
N LEU A 426 -5.77 -22.87 -21.53
CA LEU A 426 -6.99 -22.15 -21.16
C LEU A 426 -6.72 -20.66 -20.86
N LEU A 427 -5.59 -20.35 -20.24
CA LEU A 427 -5.16 -18.96 -20.00
C LEU A 427 -4.82 -18.22 -21.29
N LEU A 428 -4.16 -18.90 -22.25
CA LEU A 428 -3.90 -18.32 -23.58
C LEU A 428 -5.20 -18.05 -24.35
N GLU A 429 -6.22 -18.90 -24.19
CA GLU A 429 -7.56 -18.62 -24.71
C GLU A 429 -8.17 -17.39 -24.04
N ALA A 430 -8.07 -17.29 -22.71
CA ALA A 430 -8.58 -16.16 -21.92
C ALA A 430 -7.90 -14.81 -22.24
N LEU A 431 -6.68 -14.79 -22.80
CA LEU A 431 -6.05 -13.57 -23.33
C LEU A 431 -6.85 -12.94 -24.48
N ASN A 432 -7.75 -13.68 -25.13
CA ASN A 432 -8.61 -13.18 -26.21
C ASN A 432 -10.02 -12.82 -25.74
N ASP A 433 -10.27 -12.76 -24.42
CA ASP A 433 -11.60 -12.45 -23.89
C ASP A 433 -12.07 -11.05 -24.32
N LYS A 434 -13.38 -10.92 -24.56
CA LYS A 434 -14.00 -9.63 -24.90
C LYS A 434 -13.80 -8.56 -23.81
N HIS A 435 -13.66 -8.97 -22.55
CA HIS A 435 -13.59 -8.07 -21.41
C HIS A 435 -12.14 -7.91 -20.89
N GLU A 436 -11.73 -6.66 -20.65
CA GLU A 436 -10.34 -6.33 -20.27
C GLU A 436 -9.91 -6.90 -18.92
N TYR A 437 -10.81 -6.94 -17.93
CA TYR A 437 -10.58 -7.58 -16.64
C TYR A 437 -10.11 -9.03 -16.78
N VAL A 438 -10.79 -9.84 -17.60
CA VAL A 438 -10.46 -11.26 -17.81
C VAL A 438 -9.08 -11.40 -18.43
N ARG A 439 -8.78 -10.57 -19.45
CA ARG A 439 -7.46 -10.57 -20.10
C ARG A 439 -6.34 -10.18 -19.12
N SER A 440 -6.59 -9.21 -18.24
CA SER A 440 -5.64 -8.80 -17.19
C SER A 440 -5.38 -9.93 -16.19
N CYS A 441 -6.43 -10.61 -15.72
CA CYS A 441 -6.32 -11.78 -14.84
C CYS A 441 -5.53 -12.92 -15.52
N ALA A 442 -5.78 -13.17 -16.80
CA ALA A 442 -5.06 -14.19 -17.56
C ALA A 442 -3.56 -13.87 -17.69
N VAL A 443 -3.19 -12.60 -17.95
CA VAL A 443 -1.79 -12.16 -17.98
C VAL A 443 -1.12 -12.37 -16.62
N ALA A 444 -1.79 -11.99 -15.53
CA ALA A 444 -1.26 -12.16 -14.17
C ALA A 444 -1.05 -13.65 -13.83
N ALA A 445 -2.02 -14.50 -14.16
CA ALA A 445 -1.97 -15.95 -13.95
C ALA A 445 -0.82 -16.60 -14.76
N LEU A 446 -0.61 -16.20 -16.02
CA LEU A 446 0.52 -16.66 -16.83
C LEU A 446 1.87 -16.26 -16.23
N GLY A 447 1.97 -15.03 -15.70
CA GLY A 447 3.15 -14.59 -14.95
C GLY A 447 3.40 -15.43 -13.70
N LYS A 448 2.34 -15.82 -12.98
CA LYS A 448 2.43 -16.69 -11.79
C LYS A 448 3.01 -18.06 -12.14
N ARG A 449 2.56 -18.65 -13.25
CA ARG A 449 2.99 -19.98 -13.73
C ARG A 449 4.42 -20.00 -14.27
N ARG A 450 4.89 -18.89 -14.84
CA ARG A 450 6.24 -18.73 -15.43
C ARG A 450 6.52 -19.68 -16.60
N ASP A 451 5.48 -20.12 -17.30
CA ASP A 451 5.61 -21.05 -18.42
C ASP A 451 6.41 -20.42 -19.58
N PRO A 452 7.59 -20.95 -19.95
CA PRO A 452 8.42 -20.33 -20.99
C PRO A 452 7.72 -20.27 -22.35
N GLU A 453 6.82 -21.22 -22.63
CA GLU A 453 6.08 -21.34 -23.89
C GLU A 453 5.03 -20.23 -24.07
N THR A 454 4.57 -19.61 -22.98
CA THR A 454 3.53 -18.56 -23.04
C THR A 454 4.12 -17.16 -23.23
N LEU A 455 5.43 -17.01 -23.05
CA LEU A 455 6.11 -15.71 -23.14
C LEU A 455 5.95 -15.05 -24.51
N ASP A 456 6.07 -15.82 -25.60
CA ASP A 456 5.93 -15.28 -26.96
C ASP A 456 4.53 -14.70 -27.20
N ASN A 457 3.51 -15.26 -26.55
CA ASN A 457 2.15 -14.73 -26.61
C ASN A 457 2.04 -13.40 -25.87
N LEU A 458 2.62 -13.29 -24.67
CA LEU A 458 2.65 -12.05 -23.90
C LEU A 458 3.45 -10.94 -24.59
N LEU A 459 4.59 -11.25 -25.21
CA LEU A 459 5.42 -10.28 -25.94
C LEU A 459 4.74 -9.74 -27.20
N LYS A 460 3.88 -10.55 -27.84
CA LYS A 460 3.13 -10.16 -29.05
C LYS A 460 1.80 -9.49 -28.73
N LEU A 461 1.29 -9.63 -27.51
CA LEU A 461 -0.01 -9.11 -27.10
C LEU A 461 -0.03 -7.58 -27.14
N GLN A 462 -0.84 -7.02 -28.02
CA GLN A 462 -1.13 -5.58 -28.08
C GLN A 462 -2.56 -5.35 -27.62
N ASP A 463 -2.72 -4.84 -26.40
CA ASP A 463 -4.04 -4.63 -25.80
C ASP A 463 -4.44 -3.15 -25.78
N PRO A 464 -5.67 -2.79 -26.20
CA PRO A 464 -6.16 -1.43 -26.08
C PRO A 464 -6.33 -0.96 -24.63
N SER A 465 -6.55 -1.88 -23.69
CA SER A 465 -6.75 -1.58 -22.27
C SER A 465 -5.45 -1.22 -21.56
N GLU A 466 -5.48 -0.16 -20.77
CA GLU A 466 -4.37 0.25 -19.91
C GLU A 466 -4.06 -0.81 -18.83
N ASP A 467 -5.10 -1.37 -18.21
CA ASP A 467 -4.95 -2.32 -17.10
C ASP A 467 -4.26 -3.60 -17.56
N VAL A 468 -4.59 -4.09 -18.76
CA VAL A 468 -3.95 -5.28 -19.34
C VAL A 468 -2.48 -5.00 -19.65
N ARG A 469 -2.15 -3.85 -20.24
CA ARG A 469 -0.76 -3.46 -20.51
C ARG A 469 0.04 -3.27 -19.22
N TYR A 470 -0.57 -2.72 -18.17
CA TYR A 470 0.04 -2.62 -16.85
C TYR A 470 0.36 -4.02 -16.28
N SER A 471 -0.58 -4.96 -16.37
CA SER A 471 -0.38 -6.35 -15.94
C SER A 471 0.74 -7.04 -16.72
N ILE A 472 0.87 -6.79 -18.04
CA ILE A 472 1.98 -7.32 -18.86
C ILE A 472 3.33 -6.81 -18.32
N ALA A 473 3.45 -5.51 -18.06
CA ALA A 473 4.68 -4.92 -17.56
C ALA A 473 5.14 -5.53 -16.22
N LYS A 474 4.19 -5.97 -15.37
CA LYS A 474 4.47 -6.64 -14.09
C LYS A 474 4.73 -8.14 -14.22
N ALA A 475 4.11 -8.80 -15.19
CA ALA A 475 4.24 -10.24 -15.39
C ALA A 475 5.56 -10.62 -16.08
N LEU A 476 6.06 -9.81 -17.03
CA LEU A 476 7.23 -10.19 -17.85
C LEU A 476 8.53 -10.49 -17.08
N PRO A 477 8.91 -9.79 -15.99
CA PRO A 477 10.21 -10.00 -15.34
C PRO A 477 10.48 -11.41 -14.80
N VAL A 478 9.42 -12.18 -14.53
CA VAL A 478 9.52 -13.51 -13.93
C VAL A 478 9.96 -14.61 -14.91
N PHE A 479 10.00 -14.31 -16.22
CA PHE A 479 10.38 -15.25 -17.26
C PHE A 479 11.89 -15.21 -17.55
N GLY A 480 12.47 -16.34 -17.97
CA GLY A 480 13.94 -16.50 -18.09
C GLY A 480 14.61 -15.77 -19.27
N ARG A 481 13.86 -15.24 -20.25
CA ARG A 481 14.42 -14.61 -21.48
C ARG A 481 14.72 -13.12 -21.27
N LYS A 482 15.67 -12.82 -20.37
CA LYS A 482 16.00 -11.47 -19.86
C LYS A 482 16.17 -10.41 -20.98
N ALA A 483 16.87 -10.73 -22.07
CA ALA A 483 17.14 -9.77 -23.15
C ALA A 483 15.88 -9.28 -23.89
N GLU A 484 14.96 -10.20 -24.18
CA GLU A 484 13.74 -9.89 -24.94
C GLU A 484 12.73 -9.13 -24.06
N ILE A 485 12.64 -9.53 -22.79
CA ILE A 485 11.86 -8.83 -21.77
C ILE A 485 12.38 -7.41 -21.58
N PHE A 486 13.70 -7.24 -21.50
CA PHE A 486 14.33 -5.91 -21.36
C PHE A 486 13.97 -5.00 -22.53
N PHE A 487 14.02 -5.52 -23.77
CA PHE A 487 13.61 -4.76 -24.95
C PHE A 487 12.12 -4.36 -24.90
N ALA A 488 11.24 -5.30 -24.56
CA ALA A 488 9.80 -5.04 -24.46
C ALA A 488 9.47 -4.00 -23.39
N LEU A 489 10.04 -4.12 -22.19
CA LEU A 489 9.81 -3.18 -21.10
C LEU A 489 10.35 -1.78 -21.41
N ASN A 490 11.51 -1.65 -22.07
CA ASN A 490 12.01 -0.33 -22.50
C ASN A 490 11.07 0.32 -23.51
N LYS A 491 10.58 -0.44 -24.49
CA LYS A 491 9.59 0.07 -25.44
C LYS A 491 8.33 0.55 -24.73
N MET A 492 7.81 -0.20 -23.75
CA MET A 492 6.64 0.22 -22.96
C MET A 492 6.95 1.47 -22.14
N MET A 493 8.12 1.57 -21.53
CA MET A 493 8.56 2.73 -20.75
C MET A 493 8.66 4.01 -21.59
N GLU A 494 9.11 3.93 -22.84
CA GLU A 494 9.32 5.09 -23.71
C GLU A 494 8.05 5.50 -24.47
N SER A 495 7.26 4.52 -24.94
CA SER A 495 6.25 4.75 -25.98
C SER A 495 4.81 4.43 -25.59
N ASP A 496 4.56 3.82 -24.42
CA ASP A 496 3.17 3.56 -24.01
C ASP A 496 2.43 4.87 -23.72
N PRO A 497 1.17 5.04 -24.15
CA PRO A 497 0.39 6.26 -23.87
C PRO A 497 0.12 6.48 -22.38
N SER A 498 -0.03 5.42 -21.57
CA SER A 498 -0.31 5.53 -20.14
C SER A 498 0.94 5.85 -19.32
N ARG A 499 0.81 6.80 -18.38
CA ARG A 499 1.87 7.11 -17.42
C ARG A 499 2.11 5.95 -16.45
N ASP A 500 1.06 5.24 -16.04
CA ASP A 500 1.15 4.18 -15.05
C ASP A 500 1.80 2.92 -15.63
N VAL A 501 1.52 2.61 -16.90
CA VAL A 501 2.22 1.54 -17.63
C VAL A 501 3.71 1.88 -17.81
N ARG A 502 4.05 3.12 -18.20
CA ARG A 502 5.46 3.56 -18.29
C ARG A 502 6.18 3.44 -16.95
N ARG A 503 5.50 3.78 -15.85
CA ARG A 503 6.04 3.66 -14.48
C ARG A 503 6.24 2.20 -14.09
N ALA A 504 5.27 1.33 -14.34
CA ALA A 504 5.38 -0.09 -14.05
C ALA A 504 6.54 -0.73 -14.80
N ALA A 505 6.68 -0.43 -16.10
CA ALA A 505 7.78 -0.93 -16.92
C ALA A 505 9.16 -0.49 -16.38
N ARG A 506 9.28 0.77 -15.94
CA ARG A 506 10.50 1.27 -15.29
C ARG A 506 10.83 0.50 -14.00
N MET A 507 9.84 0.31 -13.13
CA MET A 507 10.03 -0.42 -11.87
C MET A 507 10.48 -1.86 -12.12
N SER A 508 9.88 -2.53 -13.11
CA SER A 508 10.26 -3.86 -13.55
C SER A 508 11.70 -3.93 -14.09
N LEU A 509 12.12 -2.94 -14.89
CA LEU A 509 13.50 -2.84 -15.39
C LEU A 509 14.51 -2.64 -14.24
N ASP A 510 14.19 -1.79 -13.28
CA ASP A 510 15.04 -1.54 -12.11
C ASP A 510 15.16 -2.79 -11.23
N GLN A 511 14.08 -3.57 -11.08
CA GLN A 511 14.09 -4.85 -10.37
C GLN A 511 15.03 -5.86 -11.05
N MET A 512 14.92 -6.02 -12.37
CA MET A 512 15.76 -6.95 -13.12
C MET A 512 17.27 -6.59 -13.05
N LYS A 513 17.60 -5.29 -13.01
CA LYS A 513 18.99 -4.84 -12.84
C LYS A 513 19.54 -5.22 -11.47
N LYS A 514 18.79 -4.98 -10.40
CA LYS A 514 19.18 -5.35 -9.04
C LYS A 514 19.40 -6.85 -8.88
N GLU A 515 18.56 -7.67 -9.51
CA GLU A 515 18.71 -9.13 -9.50
C GLU A 515 19.98 -9.57 -10.26
N SER A 516 20.30 -8.93 -11.38
CA SER A 516 21.55 -9.18 -12.11
C SER A 516 22.79 -8.81 -11.29
N GLU A 517 22.78 -7.64 -10.63
CA GLU A 517 23.87 -7.18 -9.76
C GLU A 517 24.06 -8.11 -8.55
N ALA A 518 22.96 -8.63 -8.00
CA ALA A 518 22.99 -9.59 -6.90
C ALA A 518 23.53 -10.98 -7.34
N GLU A 519 23.14 -11.46 -8.52
CA GLU A 519 23.67 -12.70 -9.12
C GLU A 519 25.18 -12.60 -9.41
N GLU A 520 25.65 -11.45 -9.91
CA GLU A 520 27.08 -11.18 -10.14
C GLU A 520 27.86 -11.16 -8.82
N ALA A 521 27.37 -10.46 -7.81
CA ALA A 521 28.00 -10.43 -6.48
C ALA A 521 28.05 -11.82 -5.81
N GLN A 522 27.01 -12.64 -5.98
CA GLN A 522 26.99 -14.02 -5.46
C GLN A 522 27.97 -14.93 -6.22
N ASN A 523 28.12 -14.75 -7.53
CA ASN A 523 29.08 -15.52 -8.32
C ASN A 523 30.53 -15.11 -8.04
N GLU A 524 30.80 -13.83 -7.76
CA GLU A 524 32.12 -13.38 -7.30
C GLU A 524 32.48 -14.00 -5.94
N VAL A 525 31.55 -14.05 -4.98
CA VAL A 525 31.77 -14.69 -3.67
C VAL A 525 31.94 -16.22 -3.78
N ARG A 526 31.36 -16.87 -4.79
CA ARG A 526 31.45 -18.32 -5.00
C ARG A 526 32.71 -18.76 -5.76
N ASN A 527 33.37 -17.83 -6.45
CA ASN A 527 34.61 -18.04 -7.20
C ASN A 527 35.87 -17.61 -6.42
N VAL A 528 35.70 -17.08 -5.21
CA VAL A 528 36.75 -16.85 -4.19
C VAL A 528 36.71 -18.00 -3.19
#